data_AF-A0A966T0K9-F1
#
_entry.id   AF-A0A966T0K9-F1
#
_cell.length_a   1.000
_cell.length_b   1.000
_cell.length_c   1.000
_cell.angle_alpha   90.00
_cell.angle_beta   90.00
_cell.angle_gamma   90.00
#
_symmetry.space_group_name_H-M   'P 1'
#
loop_
_entity.id
_entity.type
_entity.pdbx_description
1 polymer ?
#
loop_
_entity_poly.entity_id
_entity_poly.type
_entity_poly.pdbx_seq_one_letter_code
_entity_poly.pdbx_strand_id
1 'polypeptide(L)'
;MRRLFAVLLSALLIFGFAPVAKADVAGLTPCSESARFQQRAAAASTDQAKARFAMYSQASCGADGLPHLIVDGRLSHAGDFIIPGIAFLYIAGCIGWAGRNYLKAIRNDKDAAMKEIQIDLPLAFKSTLAAATWPIAALGEFTSGKLLESDDKVTVSPR
;
A
#
# COMPACT_ATOMS: atom_id res chain seq x y z
N MET A 1 34.96 -23.35 47.46
CA MET A 1 34.10 -22.16 47.22
C MET A 1 34.23 -21.57 45.81
N ARG A 2 35.44 -21.35 45.24
CA ARG A 2 35.60 -20.79 43.86
C ARG A 2 34.92 -21.59 42.74
N ARG A 3 34.94 -22.93 42.80
CA ARG A 3 34.34 -23.79 41.76
C ARG A 3 32.79 -23.77 41.76
N LEU A 4 32.18 -23.61 42.94
CA LEU A 4 30.72 -23.50 43.06
C LEU A 4 30.21 -22.15 42.51
N PHE A 5 30.97 -21.07 42.74
CA PHE A 5 30.64 -19.74 42.21
C PHE A 5 30.69 -19.71 40.68
N ALA A 6 31.68 -20.38 40.08
CA ALA A 6 31.78 -20.51 38.63
C ALA A 6 30.61 -21.31 38.02
N VAL A 7 30.19 -22.40 38.67
CA VAL A 7 29.04 -23.21 38.20
C VAL A 7 27.73 -22.42 38.30
N LEU A 8 27.52 -21.67 39.39
CA LEU A 8 26.34 -20.81 39.56
C LEU A 8 26.28 -19.68 38.54
N LEU A 9 27.42 -19.01 38.27
CA LEU A 9 27.48 -17.94 37.27
C LEU A 9 27.20 -18.47 35.85
N SER A 10 27.77 -19.64 35.50
CA SER A 10 27.53 -20.30 34.22
C SER A 10 26.08 -20.74 34.07
N ALA A 11 25.46 -21.28 35.14
CA ALA A 11 24.05 -21.64 35.12
C ALA A 11 23.14 -20.40 34.95
N LEU A 12 23.46 -19.28 35.60
CA LEU A 12 22.70 -18.04 35.48
C LEU A 12 22.79 -17.41 34.08
N LEU A 13 23.92 -17.58 33.38
CA LEU A 13 24.09 -17.11 32.00
C LEU A 13 23.37 -17.99 30.98
N ILE A 14 23.27 -19.29 31.23
CA ILE A 14 22.57 -20.25 30.35
C ILE A 14 21.05 -20.18 30.55
N PHE A 15 20.59 -20.01 31.79
CA PHE A 15 19.16 -19.92 32.13
C PHE A 15 18.67 -18.48 32.32
N GLY A 16 19.51 -17.49 32.02
CA GLY A 16 19.13 -16.08 32.07
C GLY A 16 18.05 -15.78 31.05
N PHE A 17 16.84 -15.47 31.52
CA PHE A 17 15.77 -14.92 30.70
C PHE A 17 16.16 -13.51 30.28
N ALA A 18 16.91 -13.37 29.19
CA ALA A 18 17.00 -12.09 28.51
C ALA A 18 15.61 -11.75 27.97
N PRO A 19 15.07 -10.55 28.22
CA PRO A 19 13.84 -10.12 27.57
C PRO A 19 14.05 -10.19 26.06
N VAL A 20 13.01 -10.63 25.33
CA VAL A 20 13.05 -10.73 23.87
C VAL A 20 13.48 -9.38 23.31
N ALA A 21 14.60 -9.35 22.58
CA ALA A 21 15.07 -8.13 21.95
C ALA A 21 14.00 -7.66 20.95
N LYS A 22 13.26 -6.61 21.29
CA LYS A 22 12.44 -5.89 20.33
C LYS A 22 13.41 -5.12 19.45
N ALA A 23 13.60 -5.59 18.22
CA ALA A 23 14.38 -4.85 17.24
C ALA A 23 13.55 -3.63 16.81
N ASP A 24 13.87 -2.47 17.37
CA ASP A 24 13.29 -1.20 16.94
C ASP A 24 13.69 -0.95 15.47
N VAL A 25 12.69 -0.84 14.60
CA VAL A 25 12.94 -0.51 13.20
C VAL A 25 13.31 0.96 13.13
N ALA A 26 14.54 1.27 12.71
CA ALA A 26 15.05 2.64 12.62
C ALA A 26 14.99 3.45 13.94
N GLY A 27 15.01 2.79 15.10
CA GLY A 27 14.91 3.47 16.40
C GLY A 27 13.51 3.98 16.75
N LEU A 28 12.49 3.46 16.07
CA LEU A 28 11.08 3.74 16.38
C LEU A 28 10.57 2.76 17.45
N THR A 29 9.79 3.26 18.38
CA THR A 29 9.13 2.46 19.42
C THR A 29 7.62 2.41 19.18
N PRO A 30 6.89 1.41 19.71
CA PRO A 30 5.43 1.42 19.63
C PRO A 30 4.85 2.73 20.19
N CYS A 31 3.89 3.34 19.49
CA CYS A 31 3.27 4.60 19.94
C CYS A 31 2.62 4.48 21.32
N SER A 32 2.10 3.29 21.67
CA SER A 32 1.61 2.98 23.01
C SER A 32 2.66 3.16 24.12
N GLU A 33 3.95 2.96 23.80
CA GLU A 33 5.09 3.07 24.73
C GLU A 33 5.74 4.48 24.67
N SER A 34 5.35 5.35 23.74
CA SER A 34 5.89 6.70 23.60
C SER A 34 5.24 7.71 24.56
N ALA A 35 6.00 8.20 25.54
CA ALA A 35 5.53 9.20 26.50
C ALA A 35 4.99 10.48 25.82
N ARG A 36 5.63 10.92 24.73
CA ARG A 36 5.21 12.11 23.99
C ARG A 36 3.91 11.87 23.20
N PHE A 37 3.70 10.66 22.68
CA PHE A 37 2.43 10.28 22.07
C PHE A 37 1.30 10.28 23.11
N GLN A 38 1.54 9.73 24.31
CA GLN A 38 0.55 9.71 25.40
C GLN A 38 0.16 11.11 25.87
N GLN A 39 1.13 12.04 25.95
CA GLN A 39 0.85 13.45 26.25
C GLN A 39 -0.09 14.08 25.20
N ARG A 40 0.10 13.78 23.91
CA ARG A 40 -0.78 14.25 22.84
C ARG A 40 -2.17 13.61 22.91
N ALA A 41 -2.22 12.31 23.22
CA ALA A 41 -3.47 11.58 23.38
C ALA A 41 -4.30 12.12 24.55
N ALA A 42 -3.66 12.49 25.67
CA ALA A 42 -4.33 13.09 26.82
C ALA A 42 -4.96 14.46 26.52
N ALA A 43 -4.40 15.21 25.57
CA ALA A 43 -4.96 16.49 25.12
C ALA A 43 -6.13 16.34 24.13
N ALA A 44 -6.49 15.12 23.72
CA ALA A 44 -7.58 14.87 22.80
C ALA A 44 -8.96 15.02 23.48
N SER A 45 -9.70 16.07 23.11
CA SER A 45 -11.00 16.40 23.74
C SER A 45 -12.20 15.68 23.11
N THR A 46 -12.18 15.43 21.80
CA THR A 46 -13.31 14.81 21.08
C THR A 46 -13.19 13.29 21.03
N ASP A 47 -14.33 12.59 20.97
CA ASP A 47 -14.34 11.13 20.90
C ASP A 47 -13.71 10.61 19.60
N GLN A 48 -13.85 11.35 18.49
CA GLN A 48 -13.13 11.06 17.25
C GLN A 48 -11.60 11.14 17.43
N ALA A 49 -11.12 12.15 18.16
CA ALA A 49 -9.69 12.30 18.40
C ALA A 49 -9.16 11.18 19.31
N LYS A 50 -9.89 10.83 20.37
CA LYS A 50 -9.56 9.69 21.24
C LYS A 50 -9.51 8.37 20.46
N ALA A 51 -10.52 8.11 19.62
CA ALA A 51 -10.56 6.93 18.76
C ALA A 51 -9.37 6.88 17.78
N ARG A 52 -8.99 8.04 17.20
CA ARG A 52 -7.80 8.15 16.34
C ARG A 52 -6.51 7.81 17.08
N PHE A 53 -6.31 8.35 18.29
CA PHE A 53 -5.14 8.01 19.12
C PHE A 53 -5.14 6.55 19.56
N ALA A 54 -6.31 5.97 19.88
CA ALA A 54 -6.42 4.54 20.16
C ALA A 54 -5.99 3.70 18.96
N MET A 55 -6.41 4.06 17.74
CA MET A 55 -5.99 3.37 16.52
C MET A 55 -4.50 3.55 16.23
N TYR A 56 -3.95 4.75 16.38
CA TYR A 56 -2.52 5.02 16.16
C TYR A 56 -1.60 4.44 17.24
N SER A 57 -2.12 3.97 18.38
CA SER A 57 -1.30 3.37 19.44
C SER A 57 -0.54 2.12 18.98
N GLN A 58 -1.05 1.42 17.97
CA GLN A 58 -0.41 0.24 17.36
C GLN A 58 0.67 0.58 16.32
N ALA A 59 0.80 1.85 15.93
CA ALA A 59 1.80 2.29 14.97
C ALA A 59 3.17 2.45 15.63
N SER A 60 4.20 2.67 14.80
CA SER A 60 5.55 2.99 15.25
C SER A 60 5.71 4.50 15.39
N CYS A 61 6.26 4.97 16.51
CA CYS A 61 6.46 6.39 16.81
C CYS A 61 7.94 6.75 16.95
N GLY A 62 8.30 7.94 16.49
CA GLY A 62 9.60 8.54 16.74
C GLY A 62 9.68 9.29 18.07
N ALA A 63 10.82 9.95 18.31
CA ALA A 63 11.04 10.82 19.48
C ALA A 63 10.12 12.07 19.49
N ASP A 64 9.48 12.38 18.37
CA ASP A 64 8.46 13.43 18.22
C ASP A 64 7.06 13.01 18.73
N GLY A 65 6.88 11.72 19.04
CA GLY A 65 5.62 11.13 19.48
C GLY A 65 4.55 11.14 18.37
N LEU A 66 4.97 11.07 17.11
CA LEU A 66 4.08 10.98 15.95
C LEU A 66 4.21 9.61 15.28
N PRO A 67 3.11 9.03 14.76
CA PRO A 67 3.16 7.79 13.99
C PRO A 67 3.98 7.95 12.70
N HIS A 68 4.97 7.10 12.51
CA HIS A 68 5.81 7.00 11.31
C HIS A 68 5.49 5.68 10.60
N LEU A 69 5.25 5.75 9.29
CA LEU A 69 4.94 4.59 8.46
C LEU A 69 6.22 3.89 8.01
N ILE A 70 6.24 2.56 8.05
CA ILE A 70 7.36 1.76 7.58
C ILE A 70 7.02 1.17 6.20
N VAL A 71 7.77 1.59 5.18
CA VAL A 71 7.48 1.30 3.76
C VAL A 71 8.52 0.41 3.09
N ASP A 72 9.29 -0.35 3.87
CA ASP A 72 10.41 -1.17 3.38
C ASP A 72 9.99 -2.55 2.82
N GLY A 73 8.70 -2.85 2.80
CA GLY A 73 8.14 -4.10 2.26
C GLY A 73 7.91 -5.22 3.28
N ARG A 74 8.17 -4.99 4.57
CA ARG A 74 7.90 -6.00 5.61
C ARG A 74 6.40 -6.23 5.81
N LEU A 75 6.00 -7.49 5.99
CA LEU A 75 4.59 -7.85 6.20
C LEU A 75 4.04 -7.40 7.58
N SER A 76 4.91 -7.19 8.58
CA SER A 76 4.49 -6.69 9.89
C SER A 76 3.93 -5.27 9.87
N HIS A 77 4.25 -4.50 8.83
CA HIS A 77 3.74 -3.15 8.59
C HIS A 77 3.04 -3.06 7.22
N ALA A 78 2.46 -4.18 6.75
CA ALA A 78 1.79 -4.21 5.44
C ALA A 78 0.64 -3.19 5.32
N GLY A 79 -0.02 -2.86 6.44
CA GLY A 79 -1.07 -1.85 6.51
C GLY A 79 -0.60 -0.43 6.22
N ASP A 80 0.69 -0.14 6.39
CA ASP A 80 1.25 1.20 6.23
C ASP A 80 1.32 1.60 4.75
N PHE A 81 1.66 0.66 3.88
CA PHE A 81 1.86 0.95 2.45
C PHE A 81 1.51 -0.18 1.48
N ILE A 82 1.79 -1.45 1.80
CA ILE A 82 1.57 -2.56 0.85
C ILE A 82 0.09 -2.72 0.51
N ILE A 83 -0.77 -2.79 1.54
CA ILE A 83 -2.21 -2.94 1.37
C ILE A 83 -2.82 -1.76 0.61
N PRO A 84 -2.64 -0.48 1.05
CA PRO A 84 -3.17 0.65 0.29
C PRO A 84 -2.54 0.80 -1.10
N GLY A 85 -1.27 0.43 -1.28
CA GLY A 85 -0.59 0.43 -2.57
C GLY A 85 -1.18 -0.56 -3.56
N ILE A 86 -1.42 -1.81 -3.15
CA ILE A 86 -2.10 -2.83 -3.98
C ILE A 86 -3.53 -2.39 -4.30
N ALA A 87 -4.27 -1.87 -3.31
CA ALA A 87 -5.62 -1.36 -3.53
C ALA A 87 -5.62 -0.21 -4.55
N PHE A 88 -4.67 0.72 -4.45
CA PHE A 88 -4.49 1.81 -5.41
C PHE A 88 -4.22 1.27 -6.82
N LEU A 89 -3.26 0.37 -6.98
CA LEU A 89 -2.93 -0.22 -8.29
C LEU A 89 -4.12 -0.94 -8.90
N TYR A 90 -4.90 -1.65 -8.09
CA TYR A 90 -6.11 -2.33 -8.56
C TYR A 90 -7.16 -1.33 -9.05
N ILE A 91 -7.46 -0.28 -8.27
CA ILE A 91 -8.44 0.76 -8.64
C ILE A 91 -7.97 1.55 -9.87
N ALA A 92 -6.71 1.98 -9.90
CA ALA A 92 -6.12 2.71 -11.02
C ALA A 92 -6.13 1.86 -12.30
N GLY A 93 -5.81 0.57 -12.19
CA GLY A 93 -5.91 -0.37 -13.30
C GLY A 93 -7.34 -0.57 -13.79
N CYS A 94 -8.33 -0.67 -12.89
CA CYS A 94 -9.75 -0.72 -13.27
C CYS A 94 -10.15 0.54 -14.06
N ILE A 95 -9.80 1.74 -13.56
CA ILE A 95 -10.14 3.01 -14.21
C ILE A 95 -9.47 3.10 -15.59
N GLY A 96 -8.16 2.84 -15.66
CA GLY A 96 -7.40 2.88 -16.91
C GLY A 96 -7.90 1.87 -17.94
N TRP A 97 -8.21 0.64 -17.51
CA TRP A 97 -8.70 -0.41 -18.39
C TRP A 97 -10.13 -0.16 -18.86
N ALA A 98 -11.01 0.38 -18.00
CA ALA A 98 -12.37 0.78 -18.38
C ALA A 98 -12.34 1.86 -19.47
N GLY A 99 -11.54 2.92 -19.26
CA GLY A 99 -11.37 3.99 -20.25
C GLY A 99 -10.77 3.48 -21.57
N ARG A 100 -9.74 2.65 -21.49
CA ARG A 100 -9.12 2.03 -22.68
C ARG A 100 -10.13 1.17 -23.45
N ASN A 101 -10.93 0.35 -22.77
CA ASN A 101 -11.94 -0.49 -23.41
C ASN A 101 -13.00 0.35 -24.12
N TYR A 102 -13.45 1.43 -23.47
CA TYR A 102 -14.40 2.36 -24.06
C TYR A 102 -13.86 3.01 -25.33
N LEU A 103 -12.66 3.61 -25.26
CA LEU A 103 -12.00 4.24 -26.42
C LEU A 103 -11.77 3.24 -27.56
N LYS A 104 -11.31 2.02 -27.26
CA LYS A 104 -11.13 0.96 -28.27
C LYS A 104 -12.45 0.57 -28.95
N ALA A 105 -13.57 0.58 -28.22
CA ALA A 105 -14.87 0.21 -28.75
C ALA A 105 -15.46 1.28 -29.69
N ILE A 106 -15.22 2.57 -29.41
CA ILE A 106 -15.75 3.67 -30.23
C ILE A 106 -14.82 4.12 -31.36
N ARG A 107 -13.53 3.77 -31.35
CA ARG A 107 -12.52 4.31 -32.29
C ARG A 107 -12.82 4.14 -33.79
N ASN A 108 -13.59 3.11 -34.15
CA ASN A 108 -13.94 2.81 -35.55
C ASN A 108 -15.33 3.34 -35.93
N ASP A 109 -16.00 4.04 -35.01
CA ASP A 109 -17.27 4.69 -35.26
C ASP A 109 -17.04 6.01 -36.03
N LYS A 110 -17.99 6.37 -36.89
CA LYS A 110 -17.96 7.63 -37.65
C LYS A 110 -18.06 8.83 -36.72
N ASP A 111 -18.75 8.66 -35.60
CA ASP A 111 -19.00 9.70 -34.60
C ASP A 111 -18.19 9.49 -33.31
N ALA A 112 -17.00 8.89 -33.40
CA ALA A 112 -16.15 8.58 -32.25
C ALA A 112 -15.92 9.80 -31.33
N ALA A 113 -15.55 10.95 -31.92
CA ALA A 113 -15.33 12.19 -31.18
C ALA A 113 -16.60 12.70 -30.45
N MET A 114 -17.78 12.46 -31.02
CA MET A 114 -19.05 12.80 -30.35
C MET A 114 -19.28 11.88 -29.15
N LYS A 115 -18.95 10.60 -29.26
CA LYS A 115 -19.06 9.63 -28.15
C LYS A 115 -18.07 9.86 -27.01
N GLU A 116 -16.99 10.60 -27.25
CA GLU A 116 -16.07 11.02 -26.19
C GLU A 116 -16.64 12.15 -25.32
N ILE A 117 -17.48 13.02 -25.90
CA ILE A 117 -18.12 14.14 -25.18
C ILE A 117 -19.50 13.71 -24.64
N GLN A 118 -20.29 13.06 -25.49
CA GLN A 118 -21.59 12.49 -25.17
C GLN A 118 -21.42 10.98 -24.95
N ILE A 119 -21.05 10.61 -23.73
CA ILE A 119 -20.73 9.23 -23.37
C ILE A 119 -21.93 8.32 -23.60
N ASP A 120 -21.72 7.30 -24.44
CA ASP A 120 -22.59 6.12 -24.52
C ASP A 120 -22.57 5.38 -23.18
N LEU A 121 -23.56 5.70 -22.31
CA LEU A 121 -23.66 5.19 -20.95
C LEU A 121 -23.74 3.65 -20.88
N PRO A 122 -24.56 2.95 -21.71
CA PRO A 122 -24.56 1.49 -21.75
C PRO A 122 -23.17 0.90 -22.04
N LEU A 123 -22.46 1.43 -23.04
CA LEU A 123 -21.13 0.95 -23.38
C LEU A 123 -20.09 1.26 -22.29
N ALA A 124 -20.17 2.44 -21.66
CA ALA A 124 -19.30 2.84 -20.56
C ALA A 124 -19.50 1.95 -19.33
N PHE A 125 -20.75 1.61 -18.99
CA PHE A 125 -21.06 0.70 -17.90
C PHE A 125 -20.53 -0.70 -18.16
N LYS A 126 -20.74 -1.24 -19.37
CA LYS A 126 -20.17 -2.54 -19.79
C LYS A 126 -18.64 -2.55 -19.72
N SER A 127 -18.00 -1.46 -20.16
CA SER A 127 -16.54 -1.32 -20.13
C SER A 127 -16.00 -1.26 -18.70
N THR A 128 -16.70 -0.58 -17.79
CA THR A 128 -16.37 -0.52 -16.36
C THR A 128 -16.50 -1.88 -15.69
N LEU A 129 -17.59 -2.62 -15.93
CA LEU A 129 -17.76 -3.97 -15.37
C LEU A 129 -16.69 -4.94 -15.87
N ALA A 130 -16.35 -4.88 -17.16
CA ALA A 130 -15.29 -5.70 -17.74
C ALA A 130 -13.90 -5.36 -17.17
N ALA A 131 -13.70 -4.16 -16.62
CA ALA A 131 -12.42 -3.76 -16.06
C ALA A 131 -12.09 -4.40 -14.71
N ALA A 132 -13.05 -5.05 -14.03
CA ALA A 132 -12.76 -5.78 -12.79
C ALA A 132 -11.73 -6.91 -13.00
N THR A 133 -11.63 -7.47 -14.21
CA THR A 133 -10.66 -8.53 -14.55
C THR A 133 -9.41 -7.99 -15.28
N TRP A 134 -9.15 -6.67 -15.19
CA TRP A 134 -8.05 -6.03 -15.92
C TRP A 134 -6.68 -6.69 -15.75
N PRO A 135 -6.25 -7.23 -14.59
CA PRO A 135 -4.89 -7.78 -14.49
C PRO A 135 -4.70 -8.99 -15.41
N ILE A 136 -5.72 -9.84 -15.49
CA ILE A 136 -5.73 -11.04 -16.34
C ILE A 136 -5.87 -10.63 -17.81
N ALA A 137 -6.78 -9.70 -18.11
CA ALA A 137 -6.99 -9.20 -19.47
C ALA A 137 -5.75 -8.48 -20.03
N ALA A 138 -5.09 -7.66 -19.21
CA ALA A 138 -3.87 -6.95 -19.57
C ALA A 138 -2.71 -7.92 -19.82
N LEU A 139 -2.54 -8.95 -18.98
CA LEU A 139 -1.53 -9.99 -19.21
C LEU A 139 -1.81 -10.80 -20.48
N GLY A 140 -3.08 -11.11 -20.75
CA GLY A 140 -3.49 -11.78 -21.99
C GLY A 140 -3.25 -10.92 -23.24
N GLU A 141 -3.58 -9.63 -23.19
CA GLU A 141 -3.30 -8.70 -24.30
C GLU A 141 -1.80 -8.44 -24.48
N PHE A 142 -1.02 -8.41 -23.40
CA PHE A 142 0.43 -8.24 -23.46
C PHE A 142 1.11 -9.45 -24.12
N THR A 143 0.79 -10.66 -23.65
CA THR A 143 1.38 -11.90 -24.18
C THR A 143 0.93 -12.23 -25.60
N SER A 144 -0.26 -11.76 -26.02
CA SER A 144 -0.74 -11.89 -27.40
C SER A 144 -0.29 -10.76 -28.34
N GLY A 145 0.48 -9.78 -27.86
CA GLY A 145 0.95 -8.65 -28.68
C GLY A 145 -0.16 -7.67 -29.09
N LYS A 146 -1.31 -7.68 -28.40
CA LYS A 146 -2.46 -6.78 -28.67
C LYS A 146 -2.49 -5.54 -27.77
N LEU A 147 -1.62 -5.50 -26.76
CA LEU A 147 -1.55 -4.38 -25.83
C LEU A 147 -0.90 -3.15 -26.44
N LEU A 148 0.18 -3.36 -27.21
CA LEU A 148 1.01 -2.32 -27.82
C LEU A 148 0.84 -2.33 -29.35
N GLU A 149 0.97 -1.17 -29.97
CA GLU A 149 1.11 -1.04 -31.42
C GLU A 149 2.60 -1.00 -31.78
N SER A 150 2.95 -1.35 -33.02
CA SER A 150 4.34 -1.32 -33.48
C SER A 150 4.84 0.11 -33.71
N ASP A 151 6.11 0.38 -33.40
CA ASP A 151 6.72 1.72 -33.44
C ASP A 151 6.64 2.37 -34.84
N ASP A 152 6.65 1.57 -35.91
CA ASP A 152 6.52 2.03 -37.30
C ASP A 152 5.15 2.62 -37.64
N LYS A 153 4.12 2.30 -36.85
CA LYS A 153 2.76 2.81 -37.03
C LYS A 153 2.42 3.96 -36.09
N VAL A 154 3.32 4.30 -35.18
CA VAL A 154 3.18 5.44 -34.28
C VAL A 154 3.90 6.63 -34.92
N THR A 155 3.16 7.69 -35.22
CA THR A 155 3.75 8.90 -35.81
C THR A 155 4.75 9.53 -34.84
N VAL A 156 5.94 9.88 -35.34
CA VAL A 156 7.00 10.56 -34.59
C VAL A 156 7.39 11.85 -35.32
N SER A 157 7.74 12.89 -34.57
CA SER A 157 8.27 14.12 -35.17
C SER A 157 9.64 13.87 -35.81
N PRO A 158 10.06 14.69 -36.80
CA PRO A 158 11.44 14.69 -37.28
C PRO A 158 12.43 14.80 -36.10
N ARG A 159 13.51 14.03 -36.16
CA ARG A 159 14.60 14.05 -35.17
C ARG A 159 15.61 15.14 -35.44
#